data_AF-A0A0C9Z4Z3-F1
#
_entry.id   AF-A0A0C9Z4Z3-F1
#
_cell.length_a   1.000
_cell.length_b   1.000
_cell.length_c   1.000
_cell.angle_alpha   90.00
_cell.angle_beta   90.00
_cell.angle_gamma   90.00
#
_symmetry.space_group_name_H-M   'P 1'
#
loop_
_entity.id
_entity.type
_entity.pdbx_description
1 polymer ?
#
loop_
_entity_poly.entity_id
_entity_poly.type
_entity_poly.pdbx_seq_one_letter_code
_entity_poly.pdbx_strand_id
1 'polypeptide(L)'
;MLAARRDEIPQAHPPRTFLAGGTAIHLNSNPTRTGLKINEVADQFNIPDLQYALSDFLQCDARNGDGVFGVGVPRRSLIDHPLNMPFERVQIWHTVRLQQVCLHD
;
A
#
# COMPACT_ATOMS: atom_id res chain seq x y z
N MET A 1 -13.08 -49.57 -2.61
CA MET A 1 -11.86 -48.78 -2.42
C MET A 1 -12.21 -47.31 -2.57
N LEU A 2 -12.35 -46.56 -1.47
CA LEU A 2 -12.45 -45.10 -1.51
C LEU A 2 -11.06 -44.52 -1.24
N ALA A 3 -10.54 -43.75 -2.19
CA ALA A 3 -9.33 -42.96 -1.98
C ALA A 3 -9.69 -41.74 -1.13
N ALA A 4 -9.09 -41.65 0.06
CA ALA A 4 -9.16 -40.46 0.90
C ALA A 4 -8.55 -39.27 0.15
N ARG A 5 -9.35 -38.23 -0.09
CA ARG A 5 -8.83 -36.94 -0.54
C ARG A 5 -7.94 -36.42 0.57
N ARG A 6 -6.66 -36.18 0.27
CA ARG A 6 -5.79 -35.40 1.15
C ARG A 6 -6.37 -33.99 1.19
N ASP A 7 -6.95 -33.62 2.32
CA ASP A 7 -7.23 -32.22 2.62
C ASP A 7 -5.89 -31.50 2.65
N GLU A 8 -5.58 -30.80 1.56
CA GLU A 8 -4.48 -29.85 1.52
C GLU A 8 -4.85 -28.69 2.47
N ILE A 9 -4.26 -28.69 3.66
CA ILE A 9 -4.32 -27.54 4.56
C ILE A 9 -3.78 -26.35 3.78
N PRO A 10 -4.55 -25.26 3.58
CA PRO A 10 -4.06 -24.09 2.86
C PRO A 10 -2.79 -23.61 3.56
N GLN A 11 -1.67 -23.62 2.84
CA GLN A 11 -0.38 -23.20 3.38
C GLN A 11 -0.48 -21.71 3.71
N ALA A 12 -0.80 -21.40 4.96
CA ALA A 12 -0.96 -20.03 5.42
C ALA A 12 0.42 -19.37 5.48
N HIS A 13 0.75 -18.59 4.45
CA HIS A 13 1.98 -17.82 4.45
C HIS A 13 1.92 -16.75 5.55
N PRO A 14 3.03 -16.51 6.27
CA PRO A 14 3.05 -15.54 7.35
C PRO A 14 2.77 -14.11 6.82
N PRO A 15 2.09 -13.25 7.60
CA PRO A 15 1.88 -11.85 7.27
C PRO A 15 3.20 -11.11 7.02
N ARG A 16 3.22 -10.16 6.08
CA ARG A 16 4.36 -9.25 5.91
C ARG A 16 4.28 -8.16 6.95
N THR A 17 5.35 -7.98 7.71
CA THR A 17 5.41 -6.97 8.76
C THR A 17 6.50 -5.96 8.46
N PHE A 18 6.17 -4.68 8.52
CA PHE A 18 7.10 -3.56 8.39
C PHE A 18 7.13 -2.78 9.70
N LEU A 19 8.28 -2.24 10.08
CA LEU A 19 8.43 -1.38 11.24
C LEU A 19 8.75 0.04 10.77
N ALA A 20 7.96 1.01 11.20
CA ALA A 20 8.17 2.42 10.93
C ALA A 20 7.82 3.23 12.17
N GLY A 21 8.79 3.96 12.74
CA GLY A 21 8.57 4.90 13.85
C GLY A 21 7.68 4.39 14.98
N GLY A 22 8.16 3.40 15.75
CA GLY A 22 7.40 2.82 16.86
C GLY A 22 6.08 2.15 16.44
N THR A 23 5.83 1.93 15.15
CA THR A 23 4.60 1.32 14.64
C THR A 23 4.95 0.12 13.76
N ALA A 24 4.29 -1.01 14.03
CA ALA A 24 4.29 -2.18 13.19
C ALA A 24 3.10 -2.15 12.23
N ILE A 25 3.38 -2.35 10.94
CA ILE A 25 2.40 -2.43 9.86
C ILE A 25 2.36 -3.88 9.40
N HIS A 26 1.25 -4.56 9.61
CA HIS A 26 1.04 -5.94 9.18
C HIS A 26 0.13 -5.98 7.96
N LEU A 27 0.64 -6.55 6.86
CA LEU A 27 -0.09 -6.84 5.64
C LEU A 27 -0.31 -8.35 5.49
N ASN A 28 -1.41 -8.74 4.85
CA ASN A 28 -1.58 -10.13 4.41
C ASN A 28 -0.39 -10.56 3.53
N SER A 29 -0.05 -11.85 3.61
CA SER A 29 1.15 -12.36 2.94
C SER A 29 1.13 -12.09 1.43
N ASN A 30 -0.02 -12.28 0.79
CA ASN A 30 -0.19 -11.95 -0.63
C ASN A 30 -1.08 -10.73 -0.79
N PRO A 31 -0.73 -9.80 -1.69
CA PRO A 31 -1.66 -8.77 -2.14
C PRO A 31 -2.90 -9.44 -2.74
N THR A 32 -4.06 -8.82 -2.53
CA THR A 32 -5.33 -9.32 -3.07
C THR A 32 -5.41 -9.11 -4.58
N ARG A 33 -4.76 -8.06 -5.10
CA ARG A 33 -4.66 -7.79 -6.54
C ARG A 33 -3.24 -7.34 -6.87
N THR A 34 -2.70 -7.84 -7.98
CA THR A 34 -1.35 -7.55 -8.43
C THR A 34 -1.32 -7.03 -9.86
N GLY A 35 -0.34 -6.17 -10.15
CA GLY A 35 -0.05 -5.75 -11.51
C GLY A 35 -1.08 -4.80 -12.13
N LEU A 36 -1.96 -4.18 -11.34
CA LEU A 36 -2.96 -3.24 -11.84
C LEU A 36 -2.30 -1.91 -12.20
N LYS A 37 -2.71 -1.29 -13.30
CA LYS A 37 -2.25 0.06 -13.63
C LYS A 37 -2.86 1.07 -12.67
N ILE A 38 -2.12 2.13 -12.33
CA ILE A 38 -2.61 3.17 -11.42
C ILE A 38 -3.97 3.74 -11.87
N ASN A 39 -4.16 3.97 -13.18
CA ASN A 39 -5.43 4.50 -13.72
C ASN A 39 -6.58 3.51 -13.56
N GLU A 40 -6.34 2.21 -13.77
CA GLU A 40 -7.35 1.17 -13.56
C GLU A 40 -7.77 1.11 -12.08
N VAL A 41 -6.84 1.32 -11.16
CA VAL A 41 -7.11 1.38 -9.72
C VAL A 41 -7.89 2.67 -9.37
N ALA A 42 -7.51 3.80 -9.96
CA ALA A 42 -8.21 5.06 -9.80
C ALA A 42 -9.69 4.92 -10.16
N ASP A 43 -9.98 4.30 -11.32
CA ASP A 43 -11.34 4.04 -11.77
C ASP A 43 -12.06 3.03 -10.86
N GLN A 44 -11.41 1.91 -10.55
CA GLN A 44 -12.02 0.80 -9.80
C GLN A 44 -12.39 1.17 -8.37
N PHE A 45 -11.62 2.05 -7.73
CA PHE A 45 -11.86 2.49 -6.35
C PHE A 45 -12.50 3.88 -6.28
N ASN A 46 -12.83 4.49 -7.43
CA ASN A 46 -13.39 5.83 -7.54
C ASN A 46 -12.51 6.90 -6.87
N ILE A 47 -11.20 6.84 -7.15
CA ILE A 47 -10.17 7.77 -6.66
C ILE A 47 -9.50 8.43 -7.88
N PRO A 48 -10.18 9.38 -8.55
CA PRO A 48 -9.73 9.93 -9.83
C PRO A 48 -8.40 10.69 -9.75
N ASP A 49 -8.03 11.18 -8.56
CA ASP A 49 -6.80 11.91 -8.31
C ASP A 49 -5.65 11.01 -7.79
N LEU A 50 -5.80 9.68 -7.83
CA LEU A 50 -4.83 8.73 -7.25
C LEU A 50 -3.42 8.92 -7.84
N GLN A 51 -3.30 9.03 -9.16
CA GLN A 51 -2.00 9.22 -9.81
C GLN A 51 -1.35 10.52 -9.34
N TYR A 52 -2.09 11.62 -9.36
CA TYR A 52 -1.58 12.92 -8.92
C TYR A 52 -1.18 12.91 -7.44
N ALA A 53 -2.01 12.32 -6.56
CA ALA A 53 -1.76 12.24 -5.13
C ALA A 53 -0.50 11.42 -4.80
N LEU A 54 -0.30 10.29 -5.48
CA LEU A 54 0.91 9.49 -5.31
C LEU A 54 2.15 10.24 -5.81
N SER A 55 2.01 11.01 -6.88
CA SER A 55 3.17 11.66 -7.49
C SER A 55 3.58 12.89 -6.69
N ASP A 56 2.61 13.65 -6.17
CA ASP A 56 2.82 14.70 -5.19
C ASP A 56 3.57 14.19 -3.96
N PHE A 57 3.08 13.08 -3.38
CA PHE A 57 3.72 12.44 -2.24
C PHE A 57 5.19 12.13 -2.51
N LEU A 58 5.52 11.52 -3.65
CA LEU A 58 6.90 11.19 -4.02
C LEU A 58 7.76 12.44 -4.23
N GLN A 59 7.19 13.53 -4.78
CA GLN A 59 7.92 14.80 -4.91
C GLN A 59 8.20 15.45 -3.56
N CYS A 60 7.22 15.43 -2.64
CA CYS A 60 7.40 15.92 -1.28
C CYS A 60 8.46 15.10 -0.52
N ASP A 61 8.42 13.77 -0.63
CA ASP A 61 9.39 12.87 -0.01
C ASP A 61 10.82 13.16 -0.50
N ALA A 62 11.02 13.23 -1.82
CA ALA A 62 12.31 13.53 -2.43
C ALA A 62 12.88 14.91 -2.02
N ARG A 63 12.00 15.88 -1.72
CA ARG A 63 12.39 17.22 -1.26
C ARG A 63 12.71 17.28 0.22
N ASN A 64 11.99 16.51 1.04
CA ASN A 64 12.06 16.63 2.47
C ASN A 64 13.22 15.83 3.08
N GLY A 65 13.72 14.79 2.40
CA GLY A 65 14.93 14.04 2.79
C GLY A 65 14.85 13.29 4.13
N ASP A 66 13.90 13.66 5.01
CA ASP A 66 13.64 13.14 6.34
C ASP A 66 12.27 13.68 6.82
N GLY A 67 11.16 12.97 6.57
CA GLY A 67 9.83 13.55 6.82
C GLY A 67 8.71 12.55 7.02
N VAL A 68 8.30 12.38 8.28
CA VAL A 68 7.09 11.64 8.70
C VAL A 68 5.84 12.28 8.08
N PHE A 69 4.98 11.48 7.45
CA PHE A 69 3.70 11.97 6.91
C PHE A 69 2.49 11.46 7.71
N GLY A 70 1.65 12.40 8.13
CA GLY A 70 0.32 12.16 8.66
C GLY A 70 -0.72 12.01 7.54
N VAL A 71 -1.63 11.05 7.71
CA VAL A 71 -2.76 10.79 6.80
C VAL A 71 -3.75 11.95 6.87
N GLY A 72 -4.02 12.65 5.75
CA GLY A 72 -5.16 13.57 5.62
C GLY A 72 -4.93 15.01 5.11
N VAL A 73 -3.81 15.33 4.44
CA VAL A 73 -3.56 16.72 3.96
C VAL A 73 -4.44 17.09 2.74
N PRO A 74 -5.02 18.31 2.67
CA PRO A 74 -5.90 18.73 1.58
C PRO A 74 -5.22 18.86 0.20
N ARG A 75 -5.77 18.16 -0.80
CA ARG A 75 -5.29 18.10 -2.19
C ARG A 75 -5.79 19.25 -3.06
N ARG A 76 -5.32 20.48 -2.84
CA ARG A 76 -5.72 21.63 -3.68
C ARG A 76 -4.54 22.47 -4.19
N SER A 77 -3.66 21.83 -4.95
CA SER A 77 -2.88 22.44 -6.04
C SER A 77 -2.08 21.29 -6.65
N LEU A 78 -2.24 20.94 -7.94
CA LEU A 78 -1.28 20.12 -8.73
C LEU A 78 -1.83 19.64 -10.09
N ILE A 79 -2.71 20.42 -10.72
CA ILE A 79 -3.28 20.04 -12.02
C ILE A 79 -2.27 20.19 -13.18
N ASP A 80 -1.13 20.88 -12.98
CA ASP A 80 -0.29 21.35 -14.10
C ASP A 80 1.05 20.63 -14.35
N HIS A 81 1.31 19.48 -13.74
CA HIS A 81 2.57 18.75 -14.00
C HIS A 81 2.34 17.31 -14.43
N PRO A 82 2.74 16.92 -15.67
CA PRO A 82 2.79 15.52 -16.05
C PRO A 82 3.96 14.88 -15.30
N LEU A 83 3.64 14.27 -14.17
CA LEU A 83 4.60 13.50 -13.40
C LEU A 83 4.86 12.16 -14.09
N ASN A 84 6.07 12.00 -14.62
CA ASN A 84 6.61 10.69 -14.94
C ASN A 84 6.71 9.90 -13.63
N MET A 85 5.69 9.08 -13.35
CA MET A 85 5.71 8.17 -12.22
C MET A 85 6.86 7.17 -12.37
N PRO A 86 7.62 6.88 -11.30
CA PRO A 86 8.67 5.89 -11.36
C PRO A 86 8.14 4.45 -11.52
N PHE A 87 6.83 4.25 -11.37
CA PHE A 87 6.14 2.98 -11.58
C PHE A 87 4.75 3.20 -12.19
N GLU A 88 4.31 2.30 -13.07
CA GLU A 88 2.99 2.34 -13.70
C GLU A 88 1.96 1.43 -12.99
N ARG A 89 2.46 0.44 -12.23
CA ARG A 89 1.66 -0.65 -11.66
C ARG A 89 1.76 -0.70 -10.15
N VAL A 90 0.65 -1.09 -9.52
CA VAL A 90 0.53 -1.20 -8.06
C VAL A 90 -0.02 -2.56 -7.64
N GLN A 91 0.23 -2.90 -6.39
CA GLN A 91 -0.34 -4.06 -5.71
C GLN A 91 -1.27 -3.57 -4.61
N ILE A 92 -2.42 -4.21 -4.44
CA ILE A 92 -3.46 -3.79 -3.49
C ILE A 92 -3.63 -4.83 -2.40
N TRP A 93 -3.52 -4.37 -1.15
CA TRP A 93 -3.92 -5.12 0.03
C TRP A 93 -5.21 -4.53 0.59
N HIS A 94 -6.23 -5.36 0.79
CA HIS A 94 -7.50 -4.92 1.41
C HIS A 94 -7.48 -4.95 2.94
N THR A 95 -6.49 -5.60 3.54
CA THR A 95 -6.35 -5.70 4.99
C THR A 95 -4.97 -5.22 5.41
N VAL A 96 -4.96 -4.17 6.23
CA VAL A 96 -3.79 -3.69 6.95
C VAL A 96 -4.13 -3.66 8.43
N ARG A 97 -3.21 -4.12 9.27
CA ARG A 97 -3.28 -3.96 10.73
C ARG A 97 -2.12 -3.09 11.17
N LEU A 98 -2.43 -1.98 11.82
CA LEU A 98 -1.46 -1.09 12.43
C LEU A 98 -1.40 -1.40 13.93
N GLN A 99 -0.19 -1.57 14.45
CA GLN A 99 0.06 -1.80 15.86
C GLN A 99 1.14 -0.85 16.33
N GLN A 100 0.81 0.07 17.23
CA GLN A 100 1.83 0.86 17.92
C GLN A 100 2.61 -0.06 18.86
N VAL A 101 3.93 -0.06 18.70
CA VAL A 101 4.87 -0.74 19.58
C VAL A 101 5.25 0.28 20.64
N CYS A 102 4.60 0.21 21.80
CA CYS A 102 5.13 0.85 23.00
C CYS A 102 6.44 0.14 23.33
N LEU A 103 7.58 0.74 22.96
CA LEU A 103 8.84 0.42 23.61
C LEU A 103 8.72 0.92 25.05
N HIS A 104 8.22 0.06 25.94
CA HIS A 104 8.33 0.27 27.37
C HIS A 104 9.73 -0.18 27.78
N ASP A 105 10.57 0.77 28.17
CA ASP A 105 11.70 0.55 29.06
C ASP A 105 11.22 0.55 30.53
#